data_AF-A0A3D5F112-F1
#
_entry.id   AF-A0A3D5F112-F1
#
_cell.length_a   1.000
_cell.length_b   1.000
_cell.length_c   1.000
_cell.angle_alpha   90.00
_cell.angle_beta   90.00
_cell.angle_gamma   90.00
#
_symmetry.space_group_name_H-M   'P 1'
#
loop_
_entity.id
_entity.type
_entity.pdbx_description
1 polymer ?
#
loop_
_entity_poly.entity_id
_entity_poly.type
_entity_poly.pdbx_seq_one_letter_code
_entity_poly.pdbx_strand_id
1 'polypeptide(L)'
;MLTGQVVAEMVTRDGARVAAVSVSRWTRPSALLANAGSYSDGSVFPALYQRLKIGPLLGESVPDSGTAVLWEKLLDRRLDCGMPQLGFKGRDGRFFENQEIVPDIAVAADPATVAAGRDPQLERGVEVLLQQIGPAHVESCRATRPRLASSNPASRARNGSPAAALVWKPPWSPSSSVPPPACLCWSAVRRGHIQPPFWMRKA
;
A
#
# COMPACT_ATOMS: atom_id res chain seq x y z
N MET A 1 -7.69 10.80 3.39
CA MET A 1 -8.18 10.20 4.66
C MET A 1 -9.24 9.14 4.37
N LEU A 2 -9.19 8.00 5.07
CA LEU A 2 -10.04 6.81 4.84
C LEU A 2 -11.42 6.85 5.52
N THR A 3 -11.74 7.93 6.23
CA THR A 3 -12.99 8.13 6.99
C THR A 3 -13.92 9.14 6.31
N GLY A 4 -13.89 9.22 4.98
CA GLY A 4 -14.77 10.13 4.24
C GLY A 4 -16.22 9.71 4.32
N GLN A 5 -17.12 10.69 4.36
CA GLN A 5 -18.56 10.49 4.20
C GLN A 5 -19.04 11.39 3.06
N VAL A 6 -19.93 10.87 2.21
CA VAL A 6 -20.61 11.67 1.19
C VAL A 6 -21.67 12.50 1.90
N VAL A 7 -21.44 13.80 2.03
CA VAL A 7 -22.36 14.72 2.72
C VAL A 7 -23.34 15.41 1.78
N ALA A 8 -22.95 15.58 0.51
CA ALA A 8 -23.77 16.18 -0.54
C ALA A 8 -23.25 15.71 -1.90
N GLU A 9 -24.07 15.92 -2.94
CA GLU A 9 -23.74 15.58 -4.32
C GLU A 9 -24.05 16.76 -5.23
N MET A 10 -23.18 17.00 -6.20
CA MET A 10 -23.43 17.91 -7.29
C MET A 10 -24.13 17.14 -8.40
N VAL A 11 -25.37 17.51 -8.67
CA VAL A 11 -26.23 16.91 -9.68
C VAL A 11 -26.54 17.93 -10.77
N THR A 12 -26.59 17.49 -12.03
CA THR A 12 -27.10 18.34 -13.11
C THR A 12 -28.62 18.54 -12.94
N ARG A 13 -29.17 19.53 -13.66
CA ARG A 13 -30.63 19.75 -13.73
C ARG A 13 -31.39 18.49 -14.14
N ASP A 14 -30.77 17.65 -14.97
CA ASP A 14 -31.35 16.43 -15.54
C ASP A 14 -31.16 15.21 -14.62
N GLY A 15 -30.57 15.41 -13.43
CA GLY A 15 -30.37 14.37 -12.41
C GLY A 15 -29.06 13.59 -12.51
N ALA A 16 -28.17 13.91 -13.45
CA ALA A 16 -26.89 13.21 -13.57
C ALA A 16 -25.95 13.62 -12.43
N ARG A 17 -25.41 12.64 -11.70
CA ARG A 17 -24.42 12.85 -10.64
C ARG A 17 -23.07 13.22 -11.25
N VAL A 18 -22.56 14.41 -10.94
CA VAL A 18 -21.28 14.93 -11.44
C VAL A 18 -20.16 14.68 -10.43
N ALA A 19 -20.42 14.97 -9.15
CA ALA A 19 -19.43 14.82 -8.10
C ALA A 19 -20.07 14.62 -6.73
N ALA A 20 -19.37 13.91 -5.83
CA ALA A 20 -19.67 13.92 -4.41
C ALA A 20 -18.89 15.05 -3.72
N VAL A 21 -19.49 15.73 -2.75
CA VAL A 21 -18.91 16.85 -1.97
C VAL A 21 -17.94 16.34 -0.88
N SER A 22 -17.18 15.30 -1.21
CA SER A 22 -16.15 14.68 -0.38
C SER A 22 -14.90 14.40 -1.21
N VAL A 23 -14.59 15.30 -2.16
CA VAL A 23 -13.64 15.07 -3.26
C VAL A 23 -12.21 14.69 -2.81
N SER A 24 -11.80 15.04 -1.60
CA SER A 24 -10.46 14.74 -1.05
C SER A 24 -10.45 13.61 0.00
N ARG A 25 -11.60 12.97 0.26
CA ARG A 25 -11.72 11.90 1.26
C ARG A 25 -12.24 10.63 0.61
N TRP A 26 -11.65 9.50 1.01
CA TRP A 26 -12.10 8.19 0.55
C TRP A 26 -13.40 7.84 1.26
N THR A 27 -14.43 7.51 0.48
CA THR A 27 -15.80 7.25 0.98
C THR A 27 -16.27 5.81 0.77
N ARG A 28 -15.43 4.97 0.17
CA ARG A 28 -15.75 3.56 -0.11
C ARG A 28 -15.19 2.67 1.00
N PRO A 29 -15.62 1.40 1.08
CA PRO A 29 -14.97 0.44 1.97
C PRO A 29 -13.46 0.38 1.73
N SER A 30 -12.71 0.11 2.79
CA SER A 30 -11.27 -0.07 2.75
C SER A 30 -10.90 -1.25 3.63
N ALA A 31 -9.76 -1.87 3.34
CA ALA A 31 -9.16 -2.93 4.14
C ALA A 31 -7.67 -2.62 4.23
N LEU A 32 -7.05 -2.98 5.36
CA LEU A 32 -5.63 -2.72 5.61
C LEU A 32 -4.89 -4.06 5.69
N LEU A 33 -3.78 -4.17 4.97
CA LEU A 33 -2.83 -5.28 5.11
C LEU A 33 -1.66 -4.81 5.98
N ALA A 34 -1.32 -5.59 7.00
CA ALA A 34 -0.15 -5.33 7.84
C ALA A 34 0.50 -6.65 8.26
N ASN A 35 1.79 -6.58 8.58
CA ASN A 35 2.57 -7.73 9.02
C ASN A 35 3.71 -7.30 9.95
N ALA A 36 4.54 -8.26 10.36
CA ALA A 36 5.65 -8.00 11.28
C ALA A 36 6.68 -6.97 10.79
N GLY A 37 6.71 -6.67 9.48
CA GLY A 37 7.56 -5.63 8.89
C GLY A 37 6.97 -4.21 8.96
N SER A 38 5.76 -4.04 9.48
CA SER A 38 5.10 -2.72 9.57
C SER A 38 5.65 -1.95 10.78
N TYR A 39 6.66 -1.10 10.53
CA TYR A 39 7.48 -0.47 11.58
C TYR A 39 7.19 1.05 11.73
N SER A 40 7.47 1.61 12.92
CA SER A 40 7.29 3.03 13.26
C SER A 40 5.83 3.48 13.12
N ASP A 41 5.55 4.58 12.41
CA ASP A 41 4.18 4.98 12.07
C ASP A 41 3.42 3.88 11.30
N GLY A 42 4.15 2.98 10.62
CA GLY A 42 3.61 1.76 10.03
C GLY A 42 3.01 0.78 11.04
N SER A 43 3.36 0.85 12.32
CA SER A 43 2.71 0.09 13.41
C SER A 43 1.58 0.89 14.07
N VAL A 44 1.74 2.20 14.21
CA VAL A 44 0.73 3.11 14.79
C VAL A 44 -0.52 3.18 13.91
N PHE A 45 -0.34 3.25 12.60
CA PHE A 45 -1.46 3.38 11.66
C PHE A 45 -2.41 2.16 11.69
N PRO A 46 -1.95 0.89 11.63
CA PRO A 46 -2.80 -0.28 11.86
C PRO A 46 -3.53 -0.27 13.20
N ALA A 47 -2.84 0.11 14.28
CA ALA A 47 -3.45 0.21 15.60
C ALA A 47 -4.60 1.23 15.61
N LEU A 48 -4.40 2.40 15.01
CA LEU A 48 -5.43 3.43 14.89
C LEU A 48 -6.56 3.02 13.95
N TYR A 49 -6.23 2.35 12.84
CA TYR A 49 -7.19 1.86 11.85
C TYR A 49 -8.19 0.88 12.49
N GLN A 50 -7.68 -0.06 13.29
CA GLN A 50 -8.49 -1.03 14.03
C GLN A 50 -9.28 -0.35 15.17
N ARG A 51 -8.65 0.50 15.99
CA ARG A 51 -9.32 1.23 17.08
C ARG A 51 -10.48 2.10 16.59
N LEU A 52 -10.32 2.74 15.43
CA LEU A 52 -11.35 3.59 14.81
C LEU A 52 -12.37 2.80 13.99
N LYS A 53 -12.21 1.48 13.86
CA LYS A 53 -13.10 0.59 13.12
C LYS A 53 -13.33 1.06 11.67
N ILE A 54 -12.27 1.50 11.00
CA ILE A 54 -12.35 2.02 9.63
C ILE A 54 -12.66 0.91 8.63
N GLY A 55 -12.12 -0.28 8.88
CA GLY A 55 -12.32 -1.49 8.08
C GLY A 55 -11.55 -2.66 8.70
N PRO A 56 -11.53 -3.83 8.04
CA PRO A 56 -10.79 -4.99 8.53
C PRO A 56 -9.27 -4.81 8.37
N LEU A 57 -8.54 -5.16 9.42
CA LEU A 57 -7.09 -5.36 9.41
C LEU A 57 -6.78 -6.83 9.13
N LEU A 58 -5.99 -7.11 8.09
CA LEU A 58 -5.61 -8.46 7.69
C LEU A 58 -4.10 -8.63 7.65
N GLY A 59 -3.65 -9.87 7.84
CA GLY A 59 -2.26 -10.26 7.67
C GLY A 59 -1.69 -10.92 8.91
N GLU A 60 -0.52 -10.47 9.34
CA GLU A 60 0.19 -11.01 10.50
C GLU A 60 0.24 -10.01 11.64
N SER A 61 0.56 -10.48 12.84
CA SER A 61 0.79 -9.60 13.98
C SER A 61 1.86 -8.56 13.69
N VAL A 62 1.63 -7.33 14.13
CA VAL A 62 2.58 -6.23 14.00
C VAL A 62 3.25 -5.97 15.35
N PRO A 63 4.60 -6.02 15.44
CA PRO A 63 5.31 -5.57 16.61
C PRO A 63 5.19 -4.05 16.70
N ASP A 64 4.63 -3.59 17.80
CA ASP A 64 4.34 -2.18 18.01
C ASP A 64 5.61 -1.40 18.30
N SER A 65 5.84 -0.33 17.53
CA SER A 65 7.08 0.44 17.48
C SER A 65 6.79 1.94 17.31
N GLY A 66 5.69 2.43 17.88
CA GLY A 66 5.24 3.82 17.82
C GLY A 66 6.04 4.77 18.70
N THR A 67 7.36 4.74 18.57
CA THR A 67 8.28 5.74 19.10
C THR A 67 9.09 6.36 17.98
N ALA A 68 8.93 7.67 17.78
CA ALA A 68 9.71 8.42 16.82
C ALA A 68 11.13 8.69 17.36
N VAL A 69 12.07 8.53 16.45
CA VAL A 69 13.51 8.66 16.70
C VAL A 69 13.96 10.03 16.24
N LEU A 70 14.59 10.79 17.15
CA LEU A 70 15.34 11.99 16.78
C LEU A 70 16.73 11.58 16.35
N TRP A 71 17.17 12.14 15.23
CA TRP A 71 18.46 11.84 14.63
C TRP A 71 19.36 13.06 14.73
N GLU A 72 20.53 12.88 15.35
CA GLU A 72 21.55 13.91 15.47
C GLU A 72 22.89 13.39 14.95
N LYS A 73 23.67 14.28 14.35
CA LYS A 73 25.05 13.98 13.94
C LYS A 73 25.98 14.13 15.13
N LEU A 74 26.86 13.16 15.33
CA LEU A 74 27.93 13.29 16.32
C LEU A 74 28.94 14.37 15.92
N LEU A 75 29.80 14.78 16.86
CA LEU A 75 30.75 15.89 16.69
C LEU A 75 31.64 15.74 15.45
N ASP A 76 32.08 14.53 15.13
CA ASP A 76 32.90 14.24 13.95
C ASP A 76 32.10 14.14 12.63
N ARG A 77 30.76 14.22 12.72
CA ARG A 77 29.77 14.12 11.64
C ARG A 77 29.82 12.85 10.81
N ARG A 78 30.53 11.81 11.26
CA ARG A 78 30.65 10.52 10.55
C ARG A 78 29.57 9.53 10.95
N LEU A 79 28.94 9.73 12.10
CA LEU A 79 27.88 8.87 12.62
C LEU A 79 26.62 9.69 12.89
N ASP A 80 25.48 9.14 12.49
CA ASP A 80 24.15 9.59 12.91
C ASP A 80 23.71 8.76 14.12
N CYS A 81 23.34 9.42 15.20
CA CYS A 81 22.84 8.80 16.41
C CYS A 81 21.32 9.02 16.51
N GLY A 82 20.56 7.92 16.56
CA GLY A 82 19.11 7.94 16.71
C GLY A 82 18.70 7.69 18.16
N MET A 83 17.93 8.60 18.75
CA MET A 83 17.38 8.46 20.10
C MET A 83 15.84 8.38 20.05
N PRO A 84 15.23 7.28 20.55
CA PRO A 84 13.78 7.19 20.65
C PRO A 84 13.28 8.08 21.79
N GLN A 85 12.73 9.25 21.45
CA GLN A 85 12.33 10.26 22.45
C GLN A 85 10.85 10.62 22.40
N LEU A 86 10.18 10.42 21.25
CA LEU A 86 8.80 10.88 21.06
C LEU A 86 7.87 9.70 20.84
N GLY A 87 7.22 9.24 21.92
CA GLY A 87 6.22 8.18 21.86
C GLY A 87 4.86 8.71 21.41
N PHE A 88 4.16 7.97 20.54
CA PHE A 88 2.75 8.22 20.26
C PHE A 88 1.92 7.80 21.46
N LYS A 89 1.05 8.68 21.96
CA LYS A 89 0.20 8.42 23.14
C LYS A 89 -1.27 8.59 22.79
N GLY A 90 -2.07 7.57 23.10
CA GLY A 90 -3.52 7.58 22.94
C GLY A 90 -4.21 8.42 24.01
N ARG A 91 -5.49 8.72 23.78
CA ARG A 91 -6.36 9.42 24.75
C ARG A 91 -6.67 8.58 26.00
N ASP A 92 -6.50 7.27 25.90
CA ASP A 92 -6.53 6.31 27.01
C ASP A 92 -5.29 6.39 27.90
N GLY A 93 -4.33 7.25 27.56
CA GLY A 93 -3.08 7.42 28.30
C GLY A 93 -2.03 6.35 28.02
N ARG A 94 -2.30 5.39 27.12
CA ARG A 94 -1.36 4.33 26.74
C ARG A 94 -0.52 4.79 25.56
N PHE A 95 0.76 4.41 25.55
CA PHE A 95 1.61 4.61 24.38
C PHE A 95 1.26 3.60 23.28
N PHE A 96 1.66 3.86 22.05
CA PHE A 96 1.66 2.87 20.97
C PHE A 96 3.05 2.24 20.88
N GLU A 97 3.59 1.82 22.01
CA GLU A 97 4.85 1.07 22.08
C GLU A 97 4.59 -0.19 22.91
N ASN A 98 5.21 -1.30 22.52
CA ASN A 98 5.12 -2.60 23.19
C ASN A 98 3.69 -3.17 23.31
N GLN A 99 2.77 -2.79 22.42
CA GLN A 99 1.42 -3.37 22.32
C GLN A 99 1.20 -4.04 20.97
N GLU A 100 1.57 -5.31 20.85
CA GLU A 100 1.37 -6.12 19.64
C GLU A 100 -0.04 -5.91 19.05
N ILE A 101 -0.09 -5.57 17.76
CA ILE A 101 -1.34 -5.40 17.04
C ILE A 101 -1.70 -6.73 16.39
N VAL A 102 -2.77 -7.35 16.88
CA VAL A 102 -3.33 -8.58 16.31
C VAL A 102 -4.32 -8.21 15.21
N PRO A 103 -4.15 -8.72 13.98
CA PRO A 103 -5.07 -8.43 12.89
C PRO A 103 -6.46 -9.05 13.15
N ASP A 104 -7.50 -8.43 12.61
CA ASP A 104 -8.87 -8.97 12.69
C ASP A 104 -8.98 -10.30 11.91
N ILE A 105 -8.21 -10.43 10.82
CA ILE A 105 -8.14 -11.62 9.99
C ILE A 105 -6.67 -12.02 9.83
N ALA A 106 -6.25 -13.04 10.58
CA ALA A 106 -4.91 -13.59 10.47
C ALA A 106 -4.72 -14.34 9.14
N VAL A 107 -3.73 -13.93 8.35
CA VAL A 107 -3.35 -14.55 7.08
C VAL A 107 -1.82 -14.56 7.01
N ALA A 108 -1.22 -15.74 7.13
CA ALA A 108 0.23 -15.88 7.04
C ALA A 108 0.71 -15.74 5.59
N ALA A 109 1.85 -15.09 5.41
CA ALA A 109 2.52 -15.00 4.12
C ALA A 109 3.54 -16.13 3.96
N ASP A 110 3.07 -17.31 3.55
CA ASP A 110 3.94 -18.46 3.31
C ASP A 110 5.03 -18.13 2.25
N PRO A 111 6.34 -18.24 2.60
CA PRO A 111 7.42 -17.84 1.69
C PRO A 111 7.42 -18.61 0.37
N ALA A 112 7.01 -19.88 0.35
CA ALA A 112 6.96 -20.67 -0.88
C ALA A 112 5.85 -20.16 -1.82
N THR A 113 4.69 -19.82 -1.26
CA THR A 113 3.55 -19.25 -1.99
C THR A 113 3.89 -17.87 -2.54
N VAL A 114 4.53 -17.01 -1.73
CA VAL A 114 5.01 -15.68 -2.16
C VAL A 114 6.07 -15.82 -3.26
N ALA A 115 7.03 -16.76 -3.10
CA ALA A 115 8.04 -17.02 -4.13
C ALA A 115 7.44 -17.56 -5.44
N ALA A 116 6.30 -18.24 -5.37
CA ALA A 116 5.53 -18.67 -6.55
C ALA A 116 4.71 -17.52 -7.20
N GLY A 117 4.81 -16.29 -6.68
CA GLY A 117 4.14 -15.10 -7.21
C GLY A 117 2.68 -14.94 -6.78
N ARG A 118 2.26 -15.64 -5.72
CA ARG A 118 0.92 -15.54 -5.12
C ARG A 118 1.02 -14.82 -3.78
N ASP A 119 0.09 -13.90 -3.50
CA ASP A 119 0.04 -13.18 -2.23
C ASP A 119 -1.27 -13.51 -1.50
N PRO A 120 -1.24 -14.43 -0.51
CA PRO A 120 -2.43 -14.83 0.23
C PRO A 120 -3.12 -13.68 0.97
N GLN A 121 -2.34 -12.72 1.48
CA GLN A 121 -2.88 -11.58 2.22
C GLN A 121 -3.66 -10.65 1.28
N LEU A 122 -3.08 -10.35 0.12
CA LEU A 122 -3.74 -9.53 -0.89
C LEU A 122 -4.99 -10.21 -1.45
N GLU A 123 -4.91 -11.50 -1.77
CA GLU A 123 -6.05 -12.27 -2.27
C GLU A 123 -7.21 -12.25 -1.27
N ARG A 124 -6.91 -12.49 0.01
CA ARG A 124 -7.92 -12.44 1.07
C ARG A 124 -8.48 -11.04 1.26
N GLY A 125 -7.65 -10.00 1.20
CA GLY A 125 -8.08 -8.60 1.28
C GLY A 125 -9.06 -8.23 0.16
N VAL A 126 -8.76 -8.65 -1.08
CA VAL A 126 -9.65 -8.46 -2.23
C VAL A 126 -10.96 -9.20 -2.03
N GLU A 127 -10.91 -10.46 -1.59
CA GLU A 127 -12.11 -11.27 -1.33
C GLU A 127 -13.04 -10.59 -0.31
N VAL A 128 -12.49 -10.13 0.81
CA VAL A 128 -13.25 -9.44 1.87
C VAL A 128 -13.87 -8.14 1.35
N LEU A 129 -13.14 -7.35 0.58
CA LEU A 129 -13.68 -6.11 0.00
C LEU A 129 -14.78 -6.37 -1.04
N LEU A 130 -14.63 -7.41 -1.86
CA LEU A 130 -15.65 -7.82 -2.83
C LEU A 130 -16.94 -8.25 -2.12
N GLN A 131 -16.83 -8.94 -0.99
CA GLN A 131 -17.99 -9.30 -0.16
C GLN A 131 -18.71 -8.07 0.41
N GLN A 132 -17.98 -7.00 0.77
CA GLN A 132 -18.57 -5.77 1.31
C GLN A 132 -19.32 -4.92 0.27
N ILE A 133 -18.81 -4.85 -0.98
CA ILE A 133 -19.43 -4.03 -2.03
C ILE A 133 -20.59 -4.74 -2.76
N GLY A 134 -20.66 -6.07 -2.66
CA GLY A 134 -21.70 -6.89 -3.26
C GLY A 134 -21.60 -7.04 -4.79
N PRO A 135 -22.32 -8.02 -5.38
CA PRO A 135 -22.18 -8.40 -6.79
C PRO A 135 -22.68 -7.33 -7.77
N ALA A 136 -23.70 -6.54 -7.39
CA ALA A 136 -24.26 -5.49 -8.25
C ALA A 136 -23.23 -4.40 -8.58
N HIS A 137 -22.40 -4.01 -7.61
CA HIS A 137 -21.35 -3.02 -7.83
C HIS A 137 -20.22 -3.57 -8.71
N VAL A 138 -19.86 -4.83 -8.50
CA VAL A 138 -18.82 -5.52 -9.31
C VAL A 138 -19.22 -5.57 -10.78
N GLU A 139 -20.49 -5.87 -11.09
CA GLU A 139 -20.98 -5.91 -12.47
C GLU A 139 -20.97 -4.52 -13.11
N SER A 140 -21.35 -3.47 -12.36
CA SER A 140 -21.26 -2.09 -12.83
C SER A 140 -19.81 -1.70 -13.19
N CYS A 141 -18.83 -2.08 -12.38
CA CYS A 141 -17.40 -1.84 -12.69
C CYS A 141 -16.91 -2.67 -13.88
N ARG A 142 -17.41 -3.91 -14.03
CA ARG A 142 -17.06 -4.78 -15.17
C ARG A 142 -17.60 -4.22 -16.49
N ALA A 143 -18.81 -3.68 -16.48
CA ALA A 143 -19.44 -3.05 -17.64
C ALA A 143 -18.72 -1.77 -18.11
N THR A 144 -18.05 -1.05 -17.21
CA THR A 144 -17.30 0.18 -17.52
C THR A 144 -15.82 -0.04 -17.80
N ARG A 145 -15.32 -1.28 -17.70
CA ARG A 145 -13.91 -1.59 -17.98
C ARG A 145 -13.66 -1.45 -19.49
N PRO A 146 -12.72 -0.62 -19.95
CA PRO A 146 -12.34 -0.64 -21.35
C PRO A 146 -11.86 -2.05 -21.68
N ARG A 147 -12.46 -2.69 -22.70
CA ARG A 147 -11.93 -3.96 -23.21
C ARG A 147 -10.48 -3.71 -23.58
N LEU A 148 -9.55 -4.26 -22.80
CA LEU A 148 -8.19 -4.47 -23.26
C LEU A 148 -8.34 -5.26 -24.54
N ALA A 149 -8.11 -4.61 -25.67
CA ALA A 149 -8.12 -5.26 -26.97
C ALA A 149 -7.20 -6.48 -26.83
N SER A 150 -7.75 -7.68 -26.97
CA SER A 150 -6.98 -8.90 -27.00
C SER A 150 -6.04 -8.80 -28.19
N SER A 151 -4.83 -8.29 -27.97
CA SER A 151 -3.78 -8.34 -28.97
C SER A 151 -3.38 -9.80 -29.08
N ASN A 152 -3.90 -10.46 -30.12
CA ASN A 152 -3.45 -11.77 -30.52
C ASN A 152 -1.92 -11.69 -30.76
N PRO A 153 -1.08 -12.44 -30.03
CA PRO A 153 0.38 -12.31 -30.13
C PRO A 153 0.91 -12.61 -31.56
N ALA A 154 0.11 -13.27 -32.41
CA ALA A 154 0.46 -13.59 -33.78
C ALA A 154 0.48 -12.38 -34.75
N SER A 155 -0.12 -11.24 -34.42
CA SER A 155 -0.13 -10.07 -35.33
C SER A 155 1.04 -9.10 -35.11
N ARG A 156 1.83 -9.27 -34.03
CA ARG A 156 2.89 -8.33 -33.63
C ARG A 156 4.24 -8.56 -34.32
N ALA A 157 4.38 -9.64 -35.09
CA ALA A 157 5.67 -10.03 -35.69
C ALA A 157 5.94 -9.44 -37.10
N ARG A 158 5.01 -8.66 -37.69
CA ARG A 158 5.15 -8.28 -39.11
C ARG A 158 5.77 -6.92 -39.41
N ASN A 159 5.85 -5.99 -38.46
CA ASN A 159 6.44 -4.68 -38.73
C ASN A 159 7.55 -4.38 -37.71
N GLY A 160 8.80 -4.41 -38.17
CA GLY A 160 9.96 -3.97 -37.41
C GLY A 160 9.87 -2.49 -37.10
N SER A 161 9.50 -2.16 -35.87
CA SER A 161 9.75 -0.86 -35.24
C SER A 161 9.78 -1.05 -33.73
N PRO A 162 10.74 -0.42 -33.02
CA PRO A 162 10.89 -0.61 -31.59
C PRO A 162 9.64 -0.10 -30.88
N ALA A 163 9.09 -0.94 -30.01
CA ALA A 163 7.88 -0.64 -29.27
C ALA A 163 8.07 0.60 -28.38
N ALA A 164 7.41 1.70 -28.71
CA ALA A 164 7.19 2.78 -27.77
C ALA A 164 6.27 2.26 -26.65
N ALA A 165 6.83 2.08 -25.45
CA ALA A 165 6.06 1.81 -24.26
C ALA A 165 5.15 3.01 -23.98
N LEU A 166 3.84 2.84 -24.11
CA LEU A 166 2.87 3.81 -23.63
C LEU A 166 2.97 3.87 -22.10
N VAL A 167 3.68 4.89 -21.62
CA VAL A 167 3.69 5.28 -20.21
C VAL A 167 2.38 5.99 -19.92
N TRP A 168 1.54 5.40 -19.08
CA TRP A 168 0.36 6.05 -18.52
C TRP A 168 0.81 7.18 -17.57
N LYS A 169 0.46 8.44 -17.89
CA LYS A 169 0.70 9.60 -17.01
C LYS A 169 -0.62 10.00 -16.32
N PRO A 170 -0.66 10.06 -14.97
CA PRO A 170 -1.83 10.56 -14.25
C PRO A 170 -1.99 12.09 -14.40
N PRO A 171 -3.21 12.63 -14.21
CA PRO A 171 -3.59 14.00 -14.60
C PRO A 171 -3.02 15.14 -13.75
N TRP A 172 -2.02 14.88 -12.92
CA TRP A 172 -1.39 15.86 -12.03
C TRP A 172 0.13 15.75 -12.17
N SER A 173 0.64 16.15 -13.34
CA SER A 173 2.06 16.42 -13.54
C SER A 173 2.29 17.93 -13.58
N PRO A 174 3.01 18.53 -12.62
CA PRO A 174 3.44 19.92 -12.72
C PRO A 174 4.44 20.10 -13.87
N SER A 175 4.29 21.19 -14.61
CA SER A 175 5.22 21.60 -15.68
C SER A 175 6.61 21.94 -15.12
N SER A 176 7.62 21.25 -15.64
CA SER A 176 9.05 21.61 -15.77
C SER A 176 9.64 22.72 -14.90
N SER A 177 10.60 22.36 -14.03
CA SER A 177 11.99 22.94 -13.97
C SER A 177 12.66 22.76 -12.60
N VAL A 178 12.79 21.53 -12.10
CA VAL A 178 13.71 21.22 -10.99
C VAL A 178 14.27 19.81 -11.23
N PRO A 179 15.60 19.59 -11.25
CA PRO A 179 16.14 18.24 -11.35
C PRO A 179 15.91 17.48 -10.04
N PRO A 180 15.37 16.25 -10.05
CA PRO A 180 15.27 15.44 -8.83
C PRO A 180 16.66 14.89 -8.44
N PRO A 181 16.93 14.70 -7.13
CA PRO A 181 18.15 14.04 -6.68
C PRO A 181 18.14 12.57 -7.10
N ALA A 182 19.34 12.04 -7.35
CA ALA A 182 19.58 10.69 -7.86
C ALA A 182 18.86 9.60 -7.05
N CYS A 183 17.79 9.04 -7.60
CA CYS A 183 17.28 7.74 -7.20
C CYS A 183 18.00 6.66 -8.00
N LEU A 184 18.79 5.85 -7.30
CA LEU A 184 19.38 4.62 -7.78
C LEU A 184 18.29 3.70 -8.36
N CYS A 185 18.33 3.52 -9.67
CA CYS A 185 17.48 2.60 -10.41
C CYS A 185 18.03 1.18 -10.21
N TRP A 186 17.28 0.31 -9.53
CA TRP A 186 17.60 -1.11 -9.40
C TRP A 186 17.38 -1.77 -10.76
N SER A 187 18.47 -2.03 -11.47
CA SER A 187 18.46 -2.70 -12.77
C SER A 187 18.34 -4.21 -12.57
N ALA A 188 17.57 -4.83 -13.47
CA ALA A 188 17.24 -6.24 -13.53
C ALA A 188 18.45 -7.18 -13.36
N VAL A 189 18.34 -8.13 -12.43
CA VAL A 189 19.23 -9.30 -12.36
C VAL A 189 18.69 -10.38 -13.30
N ARG A 190 19.39 -10.60 -14.42
CA ARG A 190 19.30 -11.84 -15.20
C ARG A 190 20.08 -12.94 -14.48
N ARG A 191 19.47 -14.12 -14.43
CA ARG A 191 19.96 -15.47 -14.08
C ARG A 191 21.48 -15.64 -13.87
N GLY A 192 21.83 -16.24 -12.74
CA GLY A 192 23.07 -17.01 -12.58
C GLY A 192 23.69 -16.90 -11.19
N HIS A 193 23.70 -18.01 -10.45
CA HIS A 193 24.46 -18.28 -9.21
C HIS A 193 23.99 -17.56 -7.92
N ILE A 194 23.28 -18.32 -7.08
CA ILE A 194 23.03 -18.00 -5.66
C ILE A 194 24.06 -18.76 -4.82
N GLN A 195 24.97 -18.03 -4.18
CA GLN A 195 25.66 -18.48 -2.96
C GLN A 195 24.81 -18.04 -1.76
N PRO A 196 24.57 -18.89 -0.75
CA PRO A 196 23.75 -18.51 0.40
C PRO A 196 24.51 -17.57 1.36
N PRO A 197 23.83 -16.59 2.00
CA PRO A 197 24.47 -15.66 2.93
C PRO A 197 24.85 -16.31 4.28
N PHE A 198 26.00 -15.87 4.79
CA PHE A 198 26.76 -16.36 5.94
C PHE A 198 26.20 -15.93 7.31
N TRP A 199 24.90 -16.12 7.57
CA TRP A 199 24.35 -15.91 8.93
C TRP A 199 23.39 -17.03 9.32
N MET A 200 23.95 -18.23 9.44
CA MET A 200 23.49 -19.27 10.35
C MET A 200 24.71 -19.81 11.09
N ARG A 201 25.07 -19.21 12.22
CA ARG A 201 25.71 -19.94 13.33
C ARG A 201 25.13 -19.43 14.63
N LYS A 202 24.40 -20.34 15.28
CA LYS A 202 24.15 -20.30 16.72
C LYS A 202 25.48 -20.23 17.47
N ALA A 203 25.55 -19.36 18.46
CA ALA A 203 26.21 -19.57 19.74
C ALA A 203 25.40 -18.79 20.78
#